data_AF-A0A163CKZ5-F1
#
_entry.id   AF-A0A163CKZ5-F1
#
_cell.length_a   1.000
_cell.length_b   1.000
_cell.length_c   1.000
_cell.angle_alpha   90.00
_cell.angle_beta   90.00
_cell.angle_gamma   90.00
#
_symmetry.space_group_name_H-M   'P 1'
#
loop_
_entity.id
_entity.type
_entity.pdbx_description
1 polymer ?
#
loop_
_entity_poly.entity_id
_entity_poly.type
_entity_poly.pdbx_seq_one_letter_code
_entity_poly.pdbx_strand_id
1 'polypeptide(L)'
;MGFFDRLSRLLRANLNDLVSKAEDPVKILDQSVADMQADLVKLRQAVAIAIASQKRLRNQADQAEGQVRTWYERAELALKKGEEDLAKEALTRRKGFQESSTALTNQLKGQEGQVETLKRSLVALEGKIAEARTKKDMLKARAQAAKAQQQLQSAVGNLGTNSAMAAFDRMEDKVQALEASSQAAAELAGADLESQFAALEGGNDVDDELSVLRQRLEGGAEAVALPAAETSSLEESKDANGPEVEAVKVAEVDAELEELKRAIDKL
;
A
#
# COMPACT_ATOMS: atom_id res chain seq x y z
N MET A 1 -13.81 -15.51 37.98
CA MET A 1 -13.35 -14.43 37.08
C MET A 1 -11.86 -14.56 36.86
N GLY A 2 -11.45 -15.08 35.69
CA GLY A 2 -10.04 -15.36 35.38
C GLY A 2 -9.21 -14.10 35.13
N PHE A 3 -7.89 -14.21 35.28
CA PHE A 3 -6.92 -13.17 34.94
C PHE A 3 -7.13 -12.60 33.53
N PHE A 4 -7.47 -13.47 32.56
CA PHE A 4 -7.81 -13.09 31.19
C PHE A 4 -8.99 -12.13 31.06
N ASP A 5 -9.98 -12.24 31.95
CA ASP A 5 -11.18 -11.41 31.96
C ASP A 5 -10.90 -10.02 32.53
N ARG A 6 -9.85 -9.92 33.36
CA ARG A 6 -9.31 -8.65 33.87
C ARG A 6 -8.41 -7.98 32.84
N LEU A 7 -7.55 -8.75 32.16
CA LEU A 7 -6.71 -8.25 31.08
C LEU A 7 -7.54 -7.79 29.86
N SER A 8 -8.58 -8.55 29.49
CA SER A 8 -9.50 -8.16 28.40
C SER A 8 -10.30 -6.90 28.74
N ARG A 9 -10.71 -6.72 30.01
CA ARG A 9 -11.34 -5.49 30.49
C ARG A 9 -10.40 -4.29 30.48
N LEU A 10 -9.15 -4.47 30.91
CA LEU A 10 -8.14 -3.41 30.86
C LEU A 10 -7.86 -2.98 29.42
N LEU A 11 -7.74 -3.93 28.49
CA LEU A 11 -7.60 -3.65 27.07
C LEU A 11 -8.84 -2.95 26.48
N ARG A 12 -10.06 -3.40 26.82
CA ARG A 12 -11.31 -2.77 26.35
C ARG A 12 -11.53 -1.37 26.91
N ALA A 13 -11.25 -1.15 28.20
CA ALA A 13 -11.45 0.13 28.85
C ALA A 13 -10.52 1.21 28.24
N ASN A 14 -9.27 0.84 27.93
CA ASN A 14 -8.31 1.77 27.34
C ASN A 14 -8.58 2.03 25.84
N LEU A 15 -9.07 1.03 25.10
CA LEU A 15 -9.44 1.20 23.69
C LEU A 15 -10.63 2.16 23.51
N ASN A 16 -11.60 2.16 24.42
CA ASN A 16 -12.77 3.02 24.31
C ASN A 16 -12.45 4.51 24.52
N ASP A 17 -11.46 4.82 25.38
CA ASP A 17 -10.97 6.19 25.61
C ASP A 17 -9.98 6.68 24.54
N LEU A 18 -9.24 5.79 23.89
CA LEU A 18 -8.32 6.14 22.79
C LEU A 18 -9.06 6.39 21.46
N VAL A 19 -10.16 5.67 21.20
CA VAL A 19 -10.97 5.84 19.98
C VAL A 19 -11.63 7.23 19.90
N SER A 20 -11.93 7.87 21.02
CA SER A 20 -12.56 9.20 21.05
C SER A 20 -11.58 10.37 20.91
N LYS A 21 -10.26 10.11 21.02
CA LYS A 21 -9.21 11.15 21.11
C LYS A 21 -8.10 11.08 20.06
N ALA A 22 -8.00 10.00 19.30
CA ALA A 22 -6.89 9.81 18.37
C ALA A 22 -7.24 10.25 16.95
N GLU A 23 -6.41 11.13 16.40
CA GLU A 23 -6.49 11.63 15.02
C GLU A 23 -6.21 10.55 13.94
N ASP A 24 -5.63 9.40 14.31
CA ASP A 24 -5.35 8.31 13.36
C ASP A 24 -5.60 6.91 13.98
N PRO A 25 -6.73 6.25 13.66
CA PRO A 25 -7.06 4.92 14.17
C PRO A 25 -6.07 3.84 13.70
N VAL A 26 -5.36 4.05 12.58
CA VAL A 26 -4.35 3.10 12.09
C VAL A 26 -3.14 3.08 13.01
N LYS A 27 -2.68 4.25 13.46
CA LYS A 27 -1.56 4.35 14.41
C LYS A 27 -1.84 3.67 15.75
N ILE A 28 -3.07 3.81 16.28
CA ILE A 28 -3.44 3.13 17.53
C ILE A 28 -3.36 1.61 17.36
N LEU A 29 -3.87 1.08 16.25
CA LEU A 29 -3.84 -0.37 16.01
C LEU A 29 -2.40 -0.88 15.83
N ASP A 30 -1.55 -0.12 15.13
CA ASP A 30 -0.11 -0.43 15.01
C ASP A 30 0.58 -0.41 16.39
N GLN A 31 0.34 0.61 17.22
CA GLN A 31 0.91 0.69 18.57
C GLN A 31 0.39 -0.42 19.50
N SER A 32 -0.91 -0.68 19.51
CA SER A 32 -1.51 -1.72 20.36
C SER A 32 -0.94 -3.10 20.05
N VAL A 33 -0.75 -3.40 18.76
CA VAL A 33 -0.12 -4.66 18.33
C VAL A 33 1.36 -4.72 18.68
N ALA A 34 2.08 -3.59 18.68
CA ALA A 34 3.46 -3.53 19.15
C ALA A 34 3.57 -3.74 20.67
N ASP A 35 2.71 -3.10 21.47
CA ASP A 35 2.67 -3.24 22.92
C ASP A 35 2.36 -4.68 23.33
N MET A 36 1.37 -5.31 22.68
CA MET A 36 1.04 -6.71 22.90
C MET A 36 2.23 -7.65 22.64
N GLN A 37 3.07 -7.35 21.64
CA GLN A 37 4.27 -8.14 21.35
C GLN A 37 5.36 -7.93 22.40
N ALA A 38 5.57 -6.69 22.84
CA ALA A 38 6.52 -6.40 23.90
C ALA A 38 6.13 -7.11 25.20
N ASP A 39 4.85 -7.11 25.54
CA ASP A 39 4.35 -7.82 26.72
C ASP A 39 4.40 -9.33 26.56
N LEU A 40 4.19 -9.86 25.35
CA LEU A 40 4.39 -11.28 25.06
C LEU A 40 5.83 -11.72 25.36
N VAL A 41 6.83 -10.90 25.00
CA VAL A 41 8.25 -11.21 25.31
C VAL A 41 8.47 -11.28 26.81
N LYS A 42 7.97 -10.32 27.58
CA LYS A 42 8.06 -10.33 29.05
C LYS A 42 7.36 -11.54 29.65
N LEU A 43 6.19 -11.91 29.12
CA LEU A 43 5.45 -13.08 29.60
C LEU A 43 6.22 -14.37 29.29
N ARG A 44 6.80 -14.51 28.10
CA ARG A 44 7.68 -15.65 27.75
C ARG A 44 8.84 -15.77 28.74
N GLN A 45 9.49 -14.67 29.09
CA GLN A 45 10.56 -14.66 30.09
C GLN A 45 10.06 -15.10 31.46
N ALA A 46 8.92 -14.58 31.93
CA ALA A 46 8.33 -14.98 33.21
C ALA A 46 7.98 -16.48 33.25
N VAL A 47 7.40 -17.01 32.16
CA VAL A 47 7.11 -18.45 32.02
C VAL A 47 8.40 -19.27 32.02
N ALA A 48 9.46 -18.81 31.34
CA ALA A 48 10.76 -19.48 31.34
C ALA A 48 11.37 -19.55 32.75
N ILE A 49 11.29 -18.46 33.53
CA ILE A 49 11.74 -18.44 34.93
C ILE A 49 10.94 -19.43 35.77
N ALA A 50 9.62 -19.52 35.59
CA ALA A 50 8.78 -20.49 36.28
C ALA A 50 9.16 -21.94 35.94
N ILE A 51 9.41 -22.24 34.67
CA ILE A 51 9.90 -23.55 34.21
C ILE A 51 11.27 -23.88 34.82
N ALA A 52 12.19 -22.91 34.83
CA ALA A 52 13.52 -23.09 35.42
C ALA A 52 13.43 -23.38 36.93
N SER A 53 12.57 -22.67 37.66
CA SER A 53 12.32 -22.90 39.08
C SER A 53 11.77 -24.32 39.33
N GLN A 54 10.78 -24.74 38.54
CA GLN A 54 10.22 -26.10 38.59
C GLN A 54 11.30 -27.15 38.33
N LYS A 55 12.15 -26.96 37.31
CA LYS A 55 13.24 -27.89 36.99
C LYS A 55 14.27 -27.97 38.11
N ARG A 56 14.60 -26.84 38.74
CA ARG A 56 15.49 -26.81 39.91
C ARG A 56 14.90 -27.60 41.08
N LEU A 57 13.61 -27.42 41.35
CA LEU A 57 12.91 -28.15 42.42
C LEU A 57 12.88 -29.66 42.13
N ARG A 58 12.64 -30.05 40.87
CA ARG A 58 12.71 -31.45 40.45
C ARG A 58 14.10 -32.05 40.68
N ASN A 59 15.15 -31.35 40.25
CA ASN A 59 16.53 -31.82 40.48
C ASN A 59 16.84 -31.98 41.98
N GLN A 60 16.33 -31.09 42.84
CA GLN A 60 16.48 -31.22 44.29
C GLN A 60 15.75 -32.44 44.85
N ALA A 61 14.53 -32.72 44.35
CA ALA A 61 13.77 -33.91 44.73
C ALA A 61 14.52 -35.18 44.31
N ASP A 62 14.98 -35.24 43.06
CA ASP A 62 15.73 -36.37 42.50
C ASP A 62 17.04 -36.61 43.27
N GLN A 63 17.75 -35.54 43.67
CA GLN A 63 18.95 -35.64 44.51
C GLN A 63 18.63 -36.19 45.90
N ALA A 64 17.56 -35.71 46.55
CA ALA A 64 17.15 -36.23 47.85
C ALA A 64 16.77 -37.70 47.76
N GLU A 65 16.05 -38.11 46.71
CA GLU A 65 15.72 -39.51 46.46
C GLU A 65 16.97 -40.38 46.22
N GLY A 66 17.96 -39.86 45.49
CA GLY A 66 19.26 -40.51 45.33
C GLY A 66 19.99 -40.73 46.66
N GLN A 67 19.92 -39.76 47.58
CA GLN A 67 20.47 -39.90 48.93
C GLN A 67 19.71 -40.97 49.74
N VAL A 68 18.38 -41.05 49.63
CA VAL A 68 17.58 -42.12 50.26
C VAL A 68 18.10 -43.50 49.84
N ARG A 69 18.30 -43.72 48.53
CA ARG A 69 18.82 -44.99 48.00
C ARG A 69 20.23 -45.28 48.51
N THR A 70 21.11 -44.28 48.45
CA THR A 70 22.51 -44.42 48.92
C THR A 70 22.60 -44.79 50.40
N TRP A 71 21.82 -44.12 51.26
CA TRP A 71 21.81 -44.44 52.70
C TRP A 71 21.15 -45.78 53.00
N TYR A 72 20.21 -46.22 52.18
CA TYR A 72 19.63 -47.56 52.28
C TYR A 72 20.67 -48.65 51.97
N GLU A 73 21.39 -48.52 50.85
CA GLU A 73 22.46 -49.45 50.47
C GLU A 73 23.57 -49.51 51.54
N ARG A 74 23.92 -48.36 52.15
CA ARG A 74 24.86 -48.30 53.26
C ARG A 74 24.35 -49.03 54.50
N ALA A 75 23.07 -48.90 54.83
CA ALA A 75 22.47 -49.64 55.94
C ALA A 75 22.49 -51.15 55.68
N GLU A 76 22.18 -51.59 54.46
CA GLU A 76 22.27 -53.00 54.08
C GLU A 76 23.70 -53.54 54.18
N LEU A 77 24.69 -52.76 53.73
CA LEU A 77 26.10 -53.14 53.83
C LEU A 77 26.56 -53.27 55.29
N ALA A 78 26.15 -52.34 56.15
CA ALA A 78 26.46 -52.37 57.57
C ALA A 78 25.85 -53.60 58.26
N LEU A 79 24.58 -53.92 57.96
CA LEU A 79 23.93 -55.14 58.46
C LEU A 79 24.64 -56.41 58.00
N LYS A 80 25.04 -56.49 56.72
CA LYS A 80 25.82 -57.64 56.20
C LYS A 80 27.15 -57.84 56.92
N LYS A 81 27.73 -56.77 57.47
CA LYS A 81 28.97 -56.79 58.24
C LYS A 81 28.76 -56.97 59.75
N GLY A 82 27.51 -57.07 60.22
CA GLY A 82 27.17 -57.17 61.64
C GLY A 82 27.28 -55.86 62.42
N GLU A 83 27.45 -54.72 61.74
CA GLU A 83 27.55 -53.39 62.37
C GLU A 83 26.15 -52.78 62.51
N GLU A 84 25.36 -53.28 63.46
CA GLU A 84 23.96 -52.86 63.63
C GLU A 84 23.78 -51.37 63.98
N ASP A 85 24.68 -50.80 64.79
CA ASP A 85 24.57 -49.39 65.19
C ASP A 85 24.82 -48.45 64.01
N LEU A 86 25.78 -48.81 63.14
CA LEU A 86 26.05 -48.06 61.91
C LEU A 86 24.88 -48.19 60.91
N ALA A 87 24.21 -49.34 60.87
CA ALA A 87 23.00 -49.52 60.09
C ALA A 87 21.84 -48.65 60.61
N LYS A 88 21.63 -48.57 61.93
CA LYS A 88 20.61 -47.70 62.55
C LYS A 88 20.88 -46.22 62.25
N GLU A 89 22.13 -45.78 62.30
CA GLU A 89 22.49 -44.41 61.95
C GLU A 89 22.23 -44.11 60.46
N ALA A 90 22.63 -45.02 59.56
CA ALA A 90 22.36 -44.89 58.13
C ALA A 90 20.85 -44.81 57.83
N LEU A 91 20.03 -45.63 58.49
CA LEU A 91 18.56 -45.57 58.37
C LEU A 91 17.98 -44.27 58.93
N THR A 92 18.56 -43.72 60.00
CA THR A 92 18.15 -42.43 60.55
C THR A 92 18.40 -41.29 59.55
N ARG A 93 19.58 -41.28 58.91
CA ARG A 93 19.90 -40.32 57.85
C ARG A 93 19.00 -40.50 56.63
N ARG A 94 18.77 -41.75 56.20
CA ARG A 94 17.83 -42.09 55.12
C ARG A 94 16.46 -41.49 55.39
N LYS A 95 15.93 -41.62 56.61
CA LYS A 95 14.61 -41.09 56.98
C LYS A 95 14.52 -39.57 56.77
N GLY A 96 15.55 -38.82 57.18
CA GLY A 96 15.60 -37.36 56.94
C GLY A 96 15.59 -36.98 55.46
N PHE A 97 16.34 -37.70 54.61
CA PHE A 97 16.30 -37.49 53.16
C PHE A 97 14.96 -37.91 52.55
N GLN A 98 14.31 -38.95 53.10
CA GLN A 98 13.01 -39.43 52.63
C GLN A 98 11.89 -38.42 52.92
N GLU A 99 11.91 -37.81 54.10
CA GLU A 99 11.00 -36.71 54.45
C GLU A 99 11.22 -35.50 53.54
N SER A 100 12.48 -35.12 53.29
CA SER A 100 12.85 -34.03 52.37
C SER A 100 12.38 -34.30 50.93
N SER A 101 12.63 -35.51 50.42
CA SER A 101 12.19 -35.96 49.10
C SER A 101 10.67 -35.88 48.96
N THR A 102 9.94 -36.31 49.99
CA THR A 102 8.47 -36.28 50.01
C THR A 102 7.96 -34.85 49.98
N ALA A 103 8.54 -33.95 50.79
CA ALA A 103 8.17 -32.54 50.81
C ALA A 103 8.42 -31.86 49.46
N LEU A 104 9.60 -32.05 48.87
CA LEU A 104 9.96 -31.48 47.57
C LEU A 104 9.06 -32.01 46.44
N THR A 105 8.74 -33.30 46.46
CA THR A 105 7.85 -33.93 45.48
C THR A 105 6.42 -33.37 45.57
N ASN A 106 5.91 -33.16 46.79
CA ASN A 106 4.60 -32.56 46.99
C ASN A 106 4.57 -31.10 46.49
N GLN A 107 5.63 -30.34 46.77
CA GLN A 107 5.77 -28.98 46.23
C GLN A 107 5.85 -28.97 44.70
N LEU A 108 6.58 -29.93 44.10
CA LEU A 108 6.71 -30.06 42.65
C LEU A 108 5.36 -30.35 41.98
N LYS A 109 4.57 -31.28 42.53
CA LYS A 109 3.22 -31.58 42.03
C LYS A 109 2.31 -30.34 42.02
N GLY A 110 2.40 -29.51 43.07
CA GLY A 110 1.66 -28.25 43.14
C GLY A 110 2.09 -27.24 42.06
N GLN A 111 3.38 -27.16 41.75
CA GLN A 111 3.92 -26.25 40.74
C GLN A 111 3.72 -26.74 39.29
N GLU A 112 3.74 -28.05 39.05
CA GLU A 112 3.55 -28.66 37.74
C GLU A 112 2.26 -28.18 37.06
N GLY A 113 1.13 -28.20 37.79
CA GLY A 113 -0.15 -27.71 37.27
C GLY A 113 -0.16 -26.21 36.96
N GLN A 114 0.54 -25.41 37.76
CA GLN A 114 0.63 -23.95 37.56
C GLN A 114 1.46 -23.62 36.32
N VAL A 115 2.64 -24.23 36.17
CA VAL A 115 3.51 -24.02 35.01
C VAL A 115 2.83 -24.47 33.73
N GLU A 116 2.13 -25.60 33.76
CA GLU A 116 1.37 -26.09 32.60
C GLU A 116 0.23 -25.13 32.21
N THR A 117 -0.48 -24.58 33.19
CA THR A 117 -1.50 -23.55 32.95
C THR A 117 -0.90 -22.29 32.32
N LEU A 118 0.27 -21.86 32.80
CA LEU A 118 1.00 -20.71 32.25
C LEU A 118 1.43 -20.95 30.81
N LYS A 119 1.96 -22.14 30.48
CA LYS A 119 2.33 -22.51 29.11
C LYS A 119 1.14 -22.47 28.15
N ARG A 120 0.01 -23.07 28.54
CA ARG A 120 -1.22 -23.05 27.72
C ARG A 120 -1.74 -21.63 27.53
N SER A 121 -1.71 -20.82 28.58
CA SER A 121 -2.12 -19.41 28.53
C SER A 121 -1.23 -18.60 27.61
N LEU A 122 0.07 -18.87 27.59
CA LEU A 122 1.03 -18.24 26.69
C LEU A 122 0.73 -18.57 25.23
N VAL A 123 0.54 -19.85 24.89
CA VAL A 123 0.18 -20.28 23.53
C VAL A 123 -1.14 -19.65 23.08
N ALA A 124 -2.14 -19.60 23.97
CA ALA A 124 -3.41 -18.94 23.67
C ALA A 124 -3.24 -17.43 23.43
N LEU A 125 -2.35 -16.76 24.17
CA LEU A 125 -2.06 -15.35 23.97
C LEU A 125 -1.34 -15.11 22.63
N GLU A 126 -0.39 -15.98 22.27
CA GLU A 126 0.30 -15.92 20.97
C GLU A 126 -0.69 -16.01 19.80
N GLY A 127 -1.65 -16.94 19.87
CA GLY A 127 -2.71 -17.07 18.88
C GLY A 127 -3.57 -15.79 18.78
N LYS A 128 -3.98 -15.23 19.91
CA LYS A 128 -4.75 -13.98 19.93
C LYS A 128 -3.99 -12.78 19.37
N ILE A 129 -2.68 -12.70 19.61
CA ILE A 129 -1.84 -11.64 19.05
C ILE A 129 -1.71 -11.81 17.52
N ALA A 130 -1.59 -13.05 17.03
CA ALA A 130 -1.61 -13.33 15.61
C ALA A 130 -2.94 -12.90 14.96
N GLU A 131 -4.09 -13.25 15.58
CA GLU A 131 -5.40 -12.78 15.12
C GLU A 131 -5.51 -11.24 15.12
N ALA A 132 -4.97 -10.58 16.15
CA ALA A 132 -4.98 -9.13 16.26
C ALA A 132 -4.14 -8.48 15.14
N ARG A 133 -3.00 -9.07 14.77
CA ARG A 133 -2.19 -8.63 13.62
C ARG A 133 -2.98 -8.71 12.32
N THR A 134 -3.61 -9.86 12.04
CA THR A 134 -4.42 -10.03 10.82
C THR A 134 -5.59 -9.04 10.77
N LYS A 135 -6.27 -8.83 11.91
CA LYS A 135 -7.36 -7.83 12.02
C LYS A 135 -6.86 -6.41 11.79
N LYS A 136 -5.70 -6.05 12.36
CA LYS A 136 -5.06 -4.76 12.13
C LYS A 136 -4.80 -4.54 10.64
N ASP A 137 -4.18 -5.49 9.96
CA ASP A 137 -3.82 -5.35 8.54
C ASP A 137 -5.08 -5.20 7.66
N MET A 138 -6.13 -5.97 7.96
CA MET A 138 -7.43 -5.83 7.30
C MET A 138 -8.08 -4.46 7.53
N LEU A 139 -8.05 -3.95 8.76
CA LEU A 139 -8.59 -2.61 9.08
C LEU A 139 -7.77 -1.50 8.43
N LYS A 140 -6.45 -1.65 8.35
CA LYS A 140 -5.55 -0.70 7.68
C LYS A 140 -5.83 -0.64 6.18
N ALA A 141 -6.00 -1.79 5.51
CA ALA A 141 -6.37 -1.85 4.11
C ALA A 141 -7.74 -1.19 3.84
N ARG A 142 -8.73 -1.45 4.70
CA ARG A 142 -10.06 -0.81 4.61
C ARG A 142 -9.98 0.71 4.80
N ALA A 143 -9.19 1.18 5.76
CA ALA A 143 -8.98 2.61 5.99
C ALA A 143 -8.31 3.29 4.77
N GLN A 144 -7.32 2.64 4.15
CA GLN A 144 -6.68 3.13 2.93
C GLN A 144 -7.65 3.19 1.74
N ALA A 145 -8.45 2.15 1.54
CA ALA A 145 -9.47 2.12 0.48
C ALA A 145 -10.53 3.22 0.69
N ALA A 146 -11.02 3.40 1.92
CA ALA A 146 -11.96 4.46 2.26
C ALA A 146 -11.36 5.85 2.02
N LYS A 147 -10.08 6.06 2.38
CA LYS A 147 -9.37 7.33 2.13
C LYS A 147 -9.20 7.60 0.63
N ALA A 148 -8.87 6.58 -0.17
CA ALA A 148 -8.77 6.70 -1.62
C ALA A 148 -10.13 7.02 -2.26
N GLN A 149 -11.20 6.38 -1.81
CA GLN A 149 -12.56 6.66 -2.28
C GLN A 149 -12.99 8.08 -1.92
N GLN A 150 -12.69 8.55 -0.70
CA GLN A 150 -12.95 9.93 -0.29
C GLN A 150 -12.17 10.93 -1.16
N GLN A 151 -10.89 10.69 -1.40
CA GLN A 151 -10.06 11.52 -2.28
C GLN A 151 -10.59 11.56 -3.72
N LEU A 152 -11.02 10.42 -4.27
CA LEU A 152 -11.64 10.35 -5.58
C LEU A 152 -12.95 11.14 -5.63
N GLN A 153 -13.82 10.98 -4.64
CA GLN A 153 -15.08 11.73 -4.56
C GLN A 153 -14.84 13.24 -4.42
N SER A 154 -13.83 13.65 -3.65
CA SER A 154 -13.43 15.06 -3.55
C SER A 154 -12.84 15.59 -4.86
N ALA A 155 -12.02 14.80 -5.56
CA ALA A 155 -11.46 15.18 -6.86
C ALA A 155 -12.56 15.29 -7.93
N VAL A 156 -13.47 14.32 -8.00
CA VAL A 156 -14.64 14.35 -8.91
C VAL A 156 -15.59 15.48 -8.55
N GLY A 157 -15.83 15.75 -7.25
CA GLY A 157 -16.61 16.90 -6.81
C GLY A 157 -15.98 18.24 -7.22
N ASN A 158 -14.65 18.35 -7.13
CA ASN A 158 -13.89 19.51 -7.57
C ASN A 158 -13.81 19.65 -9.11
N LEU A 159 -13.82 18.53 -9.84
CA LEU A 159 -13.91 18.52 -11.31
C LEU A 159 -15.34 18.81 -11.80
N GLY A 160 -16.35 18.38 -11.04
CA GLY A 160 -17.77 18.43 -11.37
C GLY A 160 -18.45 19.78 -11.09
N THR A 161 -17.70 20.82 -10.73
CA THR A 161 -18.24 22.18 -10.61
C THR A 161 -17.50 23.17 -11.53
N ASN A 162 -18.02 23.25 -12.76
CA ASN A 162 -18.17 24.50 -13.54
C ASN A 162 -16.98 25.16 -14.26
N SER A 163 -15.77 24.61 -14.31
CA SER A 163 -14.68 25.26 -15.09
C SER A 163 -14.37 24.61 -16.43
N ALA A 164 -14.14 23.29 -16.47
CA ALA A 164 -13.68 22.63 -17.69
C ALA A 164 -14.82 22.38 -18.71
N MET A 165 -15.95 21.78 -18.29
CA MET A 165 -17.10 21.58 -19.18
C MET A 165 -17.74 22.92 -19.61
N ALA A 166 -17.89 23.87 -18.69
CA ALA A 166 -18.40 25.20 -19.03
C ALA A 166 -17.46 25.99 -19.97
N ALA A 167 -16.16 25.69 -20.00
CA ALA A 167 -15.23 26.27 -20.97
C ALA A 167 -15.39 25.63 -22.35
N PHE A 168 -15.69 24.32 -22.42
CA PHE A 168 -16.04 23.64 -23.67
C PHE A 168 -17.37 24.16 -24.24
N ASP A 169 -18.42 24.28 -23.42
CA ASP A 169 -19.72 24.80 -23.86
C ASP A 169 -19.59 26.24 -24.44
N ARG A 170 -18.81 27.12 -23.78
CA ARG A 170 -18.54 28.48 -24.30
C ARG A 170 -17.73 28.49 -25.59
N MET A 171 -16.86 27.50 -25.78
CA MET A 171 -16.07 27.38 -27.01
C MET A 171 -16.95 26.89 -28.16
N GLU A 172 -17.86 25.95 -27.88
CA GLU A 172 -18.88 25.48 -28.83
C GLU A 172 -19.79 26.64 -29.30
N ASP A 173 -20.36 27.41 -28.37
CA ASP A 173 -21.18 28.59 -28.68
C ASP A 173 -20.42 29.60 -29.56
N LYS A 174 -19.13 29.80 -29.28
CA LYS A 174 -18.30 30.76 -30.03
C LYS A 174 -17.96 30.25 -31.43
N VAL A 175 -17.74 28.95 -31.59
CA VAL A 175 -17.54 28.33 -32.91
C VAL A 175 -18.82 28.42 -33.72
N GLN A 176 -19.99 28.10 -33.15
CA GLN A 176 -21.27 28.25 -33.84
C GLN A 176 -21.55 29.69 -34.28
N ALA A 177 -21.26 30.67 -33.43
CA ALA A 177 -21.40 32.09 -33.79
C ALA A 177 -20.46 32.50 -34.94
N LEU A 178 -19.21 32.00 -34.93
CA LEU A 178 -18.26 32.24 -36.01
C LEU A 178 -18.72 31.58 -37.31
N GLU A 179 -19.20 30.35 -37.27
CA GLU A 179 -19.77 29.65 -38.44
C GLU A 179 -21.00 30.39 -39.00
N ALA A 180 -21.92 30.79 -38.14
CA ALA A 180 -23.11 31.57 -38.52
C ALA A 180 -22.71 32.93 -39.14
N SER A 181 -21.73 33.63 -38.56
CA SER A 181 -21.22 34.88 -39.14
C SER A 181 -20.52 34.67 -40.48
N SER A 182 -19.79 33.56 -40.66
CA SER A 182 -19.15 33.22 -41.92
C SER A 182 -20.19 32.88 -43.00
N GLN A 183 -21.28 32.20 -42.63
CA GLN A 183 -22.41 31.93 -43.53
C GLN A 183 -23.11 33.24 -43.91
N ALA A 184 -23.42 34.10 -42.94
CA ALA A 184 -24.02 35.41 -43.20
C ALA A 184 -23.12 36.31 -44.07
N ALA A 185 -21.80 36.30 -43.86
CA ALA A 185 -20.84 37.04 -44.69
C ALA A 185 -20.77 36.48 -46.11
N ALA A 186 -20.85 35.15 -46.27
CA ALA A 186 -20.91 34.51 -47.59
C ALA A 186 -22.22 34.84 -48.33
N GLU A 187 -23.35 34.86 -47.62
CA GLU A 187 -24.65 35.30 -48.18
C GLU A 187 -24.62 36.79 -48.57
N LEU A 188 -24.01 37.65 -47.75
CA LEU A 188 -23.90 39.08 -48.05
C LEU A 188 -22.95 39.35 -49.23
N ALA A 189 -21.82 38.62 -49.32
CA ALA A 189 -20.92 38.69 -50.47
C ALA A 189 -21.57 38.13 -51.74
N GLY A 190 -22.37 37.06 -51.62
CA GLY A 190 -23.20 36.54 -52.71
C GLY A 190 -24.27 37.56 -53.17
N ALA A 191 -24.93 38.23 -52.22
CA ALA A 191 -25.90 39.28 -52.53
C ALA A 191 -25.24 40.53 -53.15
N ASP A 192 -24.02 40.88 -52.73
CA ASP A 192 -23.25 41.98 -53.32
C ASP A 192 -22.80 41.66 -54.75
N LEU A 193 -22.31 40.43 -54.99
CA LEU A 193 -22.00 39.92 -56.34
C LEU A 193 -23.25 39.90 -57.25
N GLU A 194 -24.36 39.37 -56.76
CA GLU A 194 -25.63 39.36 -57.52
C GLU A 194 -26.12 40.80 -57.79
N SER A 195 -25.94 41.73 -56.85
CA SER A 195 -26.27 43.15 -57.07
C SER A 195 -25.35 43.83 -58.08
N GLN A 196 -24.06 43.46 -58.12
CA GLN A 196 -23.10 43.93 -59.12
C GLN A 196 -23.41 43.36 -60.51
N PHE A 197 -23.84 42.09 -60.61
CA PHE A 197 -24.33 41.50 -61.86
C PHE A 197 -25.66 42.12 -62.32
N ALA A 198 -26.61 42.38 -61.42
CA ALA A 198 -27.85 43.09 -61.75
C ALA A 198 -27.59 44.55 -62.19
N ALA A 199 -26.58 45.22 -61.63
CA ALA A 199 -26.14 46.54 -62.09
C ALA A 199 -25.44 46.50 -63.46
N LEU A 200 -24.74 45.41 -63.78
CA LEU A 200 -24.19 45.13 -65.11
C LEU A 200 -25.28 44.80 -66.13
N GLU A 201 -26.32 44.06 -65.76
CA GLU A 201 -27.48 43.78 -66.63
C GLU A 201 -28.38 45.02 -66.85
N GLY A 202 -28.31 46.02 -65.96
CA GLY A 202 -29.02 47.30 -66.07
C GLY A 202 -28.30 48.38 -66.90
N GLY A 203 -27.09 48.12 -67.39
CA GLY A 203 -26.32 49.02 -68.25
C GLY A 203 -26.40 48.60 -69.72
N ASN A 204 -27.07 49.40 -70.55
CA ASN A 204 -27.11 49.24 -72.00
C ASN A 204 -25.69 49.22 -72.61
N ASP A 205 -25.22 48.08 -73.13
CA ASP A 205 -24.14 48.07 -74.15
C ASP A 205 -24.00 46.76 -74.97
N VAL A 206 -24.99 45.85 -74.97
CA VAL A 206 -24.87 44.57 -75.70
C VAL A 206 -25.24 44.70 -77.20
N ASP A 207 -26.02 45.70 -77.59
CA ASP A 207 -26.37 45.97 -79.01
C ASP A 207 -25.30 46.82 -79.73
N ASP A 208 -24.57 47.68 -79.02
CA ASP A 208 -23.51 48.53 -79.59
C ASP A 208 -22.22 47.71 -79.83
N GLU A 209 -21.87 46.77 -78.95
CA GLU A 209 -20.74 45.84 -79.16
C GLU A 209 -20.93 44.91 -80.38
N LEU A 210 -22.18 44.55 -80.71
CA LEU A 210 -22.52 43.71 -81.88
C LEU A 210 -22.40 44.48 -83.22
N SER A 211 -22.53 45.81 -83.18
CA SER A 211 -22.35 46.70 -84.34
C SER A 211 -20.86 46.96 -84.64
N VAL A 212 -20.05 47.08 -83.59
CA VAL A 212 -18.59 47.28 -83.68
C VAL A 212 -17.89 45.99 -84.17
N LEU A 213 -18.40 44.81 -83.81
CA LEU A 213 -17.90 43.51 -84.30
C LEU A 213 -18.17 43.26 -85.79
N ARG A 214 -19.21 43.88 -86.38
CA ARG A 214 -19.46 43.81 -87.83
C ARG A 214 -18.58 44.75 -88.64
N GLN A 215 -18.22 45.91 -88.09
CA GLN A 215 -17.37 46.89 -88.76
C GLN A 215 -15.87 46.53 -88.68
N ARG A 216 -15.50 45.64 -87.75
CA ARG A 216 -14.11 45.19 -87.55
C ARG A 216 -13.71 43.95 -88.39
N LEU A 217 -14.64 43.39 -89.18
CA LEU A 217 -14.36 42.34 -90.17
C LEU A 217 -13.83 42.89 -91.52
N GLU A 218 -13.65 44.22 -91.65
CA GLU A 218 -13.30 44.89 -92.94
C GLU A 218 -11.96 45.67 -92.97
N GLY A 219 -11.04 45.49 -92.02
CA GLY A 219 -9.74 46.17 -92.06
C GLY A 219 -8.64 45.44 -91.32
N GLY A 220 -7.79 44.72 -92.06
CA GLY A 220 -6.68 43.93 -91.52
C GLY A 220 -5.34 44.66 -91.41
N ALA A 221 -4.37 43.90 -90.87
CA ALA A 221 -2.92 44.16 -90.75
C ALA A 221 -2.54 45.29 -89.76
N GLU A 222 -1.52 45.21 -88.91
CA GLU A 222 -0.34 44.36 -88.75
C GLU A 222 0.13 44.60 -87.30
N ALA A 223 0.45 43.55 -86.55
CA ALA A 223 1.80 43.24 -86.06
C ALA A 223 2.39 44.15 -84.96
N VAL A 224 3.16 43.46 -84.10
CA VAL A 224 4.29 43.95 -83.29
C VAL A 224 4.04 44.14 -81.78
N ALA A 225 4.42 43.07 -81.09
CA ALA A 225 5.38 43.01 -79.98
C ALA A 225 4.98 43.40 -78.54
N LEU A 226 5.21 42.40 -77.68
CA LEU A 226 5.59 42.50 -76.27
C LEU A 226 6.70 43.55 -76.04
N PRO A 227 6.79 44.10 -74.82
CA PRO A 227 7.74 43.55 -73.85
C PRO A 227 7.05 43.27 -72.50
N ALA A 228 7.36 42.16 -71.81
CA ALA A 228 8.51 42.02 -70.89
C ALA A 228 8.60 43.24 -69.96
N ALA A 229 8.37 43.09 -68.67
CA ALA A 229 9.43 42.88 -67.67
C ALA A 229 8.91 43.65 -66.43
N GLU A 230 9.05 43.24 -65.18
CA GLU A 230 9.93 42.25 -64.62
C GLU A 230 9.65 42.19 -63.11
N THR A 231 9.82 40.97 -62.57
CA THR A 231 10.58 40.64 -61.36
C THR A 231 10.10 41.22 -60.02
N SER A 232 9.69 40.33 -59.11
CA SER A 232 10.59 39.58 -58.19
C SER A 232 10.46 40.25 -56.83
N SER A 233 10.32 39.55 -55.72
CA SER A 233 11.02 38.35 -55.26
C SER A 233 10.12 37.68 -54.21
N LEU A 234 10.04 36.35 -54.12
CA LEU A 234 10.87 35.49 -53.26
C LEU A 234 10.86 36.03 -51.82
N GLU A 235 10.44 35.27 -50.80
CA GLU A 235 11.07 34.01 -50.42
C GLU A 235 10.10 33.00 -49.78
N GLU A 236 10.33 31.73 -50.13
CA GLU A 236 10.04 30.54 -49.32
C GLU A 236 10.83 30.58 -48.00
N SER A 237 10.21 30.10 -46.92
CA SER A 237 10.91 29.28 -45.94
C SER A 237 10.01 28.10 -45.52
N LYS A 238 10.35 26.94 -46.09
CA LYS A 238 10.12 25.64 -45.47
C LYS A 238 11.14 25.50 -44.35
N ASP A 239 10.68 25.09 -43.19
CA ASP A 239 11.37 24.19 -42.24
C ASP A 239 10.26 23.68 -41.30
N ALA A 240 9.70 22.48 -41.49
CA ALA A 240 10.27 21.18 -41.14
C ALA A 240 10.80 21.13 -39.69
N ASN A 241 9.91 20.94 -38.70
CA ASN A 241 10.27 20.16 -37.51
C ASN A 241 9.03 19.57 -36.81
N GLY A 242 8.71 18.32 -37.14
CA GLY A 242 7.87 17.44 -36.31
C GLY A 242 8.72 16.79 -35.21
N PRO A 243 8.08 16.24 -34.15
CA PRO A 243 8.72 16.00 -32.87
C PRO A 243 9.65 14.78 -32.89
N GLU A 244 10.89 14.97 -32.46
CA GLU A 244 11.84 13.90 -32.18
C GLU A 244 11.46 13.25 -30.83
N VAL A 245 10.99 12.01 -30.90
CA VAL A 245 10.76 11.12 -29.74
C VAL A 245 12.09 10.55 -29.29
N GLU A 246 12.58 11.01 -28.14
CA GLU A 246 13.80 10.50 -27.52
C GLU A 246 13.53 9.11 -26.91
N ALA A 247 14.26 8.11 -27.40
CA ALA A 247 14.15 6.72 -26.96
C ALA A 247 14.70 6.54 -25.53
N VAL A 248 13.85 6.06 -24.62
CA VAL A 248 14.23 5.63 -23.27
C VAL A 248 15.17 4.42 -23.39
N LYS A 249 16.41 4.59 -22.91
CA LYS A 249 17.40 3.52 -22.78
C LYS A 249 16.92 2.49 -21.73
N VAL A 250 16.41 1.35 -22.20
CA VAL A 250 16.14 0.16 -21.37
C VAL A 250 17.40 -0.71 -21.34
N ALA A 251 18.41 -0.30 -20.57
CA ALA A 251 19.66 -1.04 -20.46
C ALA A 251 20.18 -1.28 -19.03
N GLU A 252 19.48 -0.82 -17.98
CA GLU A 252 19.99 -0.93 -16.60
C GLU A 252 19.24 -1.94 -15.71
N VAL A 253 18.13 -2.53 -16.17
CA VAL A 253 17.34 -3.45 -15.32
C VAL A 253 17.90 -4.89 -15.32
N ASP A 254 18.66 -5.28 -16.35
CA ASP A 254 19.21 -6.65 -16.44
C ASP A 254 20.47 -6.85 -15.57
N ALA A 255 21.19 -5.79 -15.24
CA ALA A 255 22.40 -5.86 -14.41
C ALA A 255 22.07 -6.12 -12.92
N GLU A 256 21.03 -5.48 -12.39
CA GLU A 256 20.60 -5.64 -11.00
C GLU A 256 19.94 -7.01 -10.73
N LEU A 257 19.33 -7.59 -11.76
CA LEU A 257 18.67 -8.90 -11.68
C LEU A 257 19.67 -10.06 -11.65
N GLU A 258 20.83 -9.91 -12.30
CA GLU A 258 21.94 -10.86 -12.25
C GLU A 258 22.74 -10.77 -10.92
N GLU A 259 22.84 -9.58 -10.31
CA GLU A 259 23.40 -9.45 -8.95
C GLU A 259 22.53 -10.13 -7.90
N LEU A 260 21.20 -10.03 -8.03
CA LEU A 260 20.26 -10.66 -7.09
C LEU A 260 20.32 -12.20 -7.16
N LYS A 261 20.50 -12.77 -8.35
CA LYS A 261 20.67 -14.23 -8.52
C LYS A 261 21.97 -14.74 -7.92
N ARG A 262 23.08 -14.01 -8.08
CA ARG A 262 24.38 -14.38 -7.49
C ARG A 262 24.40 -14.31 -5.95
N ALA A 263 23.56 -13.47 -5.35
CA ALA A 263 23.43 -13.38 -3.91
C ALA A 263 22.63 -14.55 -3.31
N ILE A 264 21.71 -15.15 -4.09
CA ILE A 264 20.88 -16.29 -3.64
C ILE A 264 21.68 -17.60 -3.69
N ASP A 265 22.58 -17.79 -4.65
CA ASP A 265 23.42 -19.00 -4.75
C ASP A 265 24.57 -19.09 -3.71
N LYS A 266 24.73 -18.06 -2.86
CA LYS A 266 25.77 -18.01 -1.80
C LYS A 266 25.23 -18.20 -0.37
N LEU A 267 23.95 -18.53 -0.21
CA LEU A 267 23.32 -18.93 1.06
C LEU A 267 23.00 -20.42 1.06
#